data_AF-A0A7D4BVZ4-F1
#
_entry.id   AF-A0A7D4BVZ4-F1
#
_cell.length_a   1.000
_cell.length_b   1.000
_cell.length_c   1.000
_cell.angle_alpha   90.00
_cell.angle_beta   90.00
_cell.angle_gamma   90.00
#
_symmetry.space_group_name_H-M   'P 1'
#
loop_
_entity.id
_entity.type
_entity.pdbx_description
1 polymer ?
#
loop_
_entity_poly.entity_id
_entity_poly.type
_entity_poly.pdbx_seq_one_letter_code
_entity_poly.pdbx_strand_id
1 'polypeptide(L)'
;MRHLNFFYILLFILCSNKLFAQVTFRNPTYPSGFGAPSDFQVGGKSVDTPSDPVTLNPTGSTSLSYNAQLYRLAGSNQGGYIDVFLGTSQNSLASSPSTTAVTRLYTSNSNWLPLSNNSSYEYIFLSGTFSVDASTVGSNTGFYAVYYEGTPSSSTKGEVSHPVILKIQVAAPTITSLSPTTAANNNSTTVKITGSSLSGATQVLFGSASLAFSGNTATQITATIPAGYAAGQYQVKVVTSSGTSNSLPFSVIVPATGPPNLISLNPTSGPIGTGVTITGSTDWSAYSSIQVYFGTALSTATVSGTSISTTVPTGLPLGSVNVTVKTSVGTSNALPFNVVAPPLNNIILNPSKGPEGTKVTVTGDQYFPTNSLVSFNGKDITPSDYQRTQIIFYIPAGSVTGSVAIKDPTQGIISTKPTFTVTGPIAANVINVATNTLQRPNSGGLL
;
A
#
# COMPACT_ATOMS: atom_id res chain seq x y z
N MET A 1 -19.42 -29.43 6.19
CA MET A 1 -19.10 -29.29 4.75
C MET A 1 -18.64 -27.87 4.36
N ARG A 2 -17.72 -27.23 5.12
CA ARG A 2 -17.11 -25.94 4.70
C ARG A 2 -15.61 -25.80 4.95
N HIS A 3 -14.93 -26.84 5.43
CA HIS A 3 -13.47 -26.83 5.67
C HIS A 3 -12.66 -27.71 4.70
N LEU A 4 -13.30 -28.43 3.77
CA LEU A 4 -12.61 -29.32 2.82
C LEU A 4 -12.25 -28.64 1.49
N ASN A 5 -12.82 -27.47 1.19
CA ASN A 5 -12.56 -26.74 -0.07
C ASN A 5 -11.35 -25.80 -0.02
N PHE A 6 -10.81 -25.50 1.17
CA PHE A 6 -9.65 -24.60 1.30
C PHE A 6 -8.32 -25.31 1.03
N PHE A 7 -8.25 -26.62 1.26
CA PHE A 7 -7.04 -27.41 1.00
C PHE A 7 -6.85 -27.74 -0.50
N TYR A 8 -7.94 -27.83 -1.26
CA TYR A 8 -7.88 -28.09 -2.71
C TYR A 8 -7.42 -26.87 -3.51
N ILE A 9 -7.74 -25.65 -3.05
CA ILE A 9 -7.31 -24.41 -3.70
C ILE A 9 -5.83 -24.10 -3.39
N LEU A 10 -5.35 -24.44 -2.19
CA LEU A 10 -3.94 -24.22 -1.83
C LEU A 10 -2.99 -25.27 -2.47
N LEU A 11 -3.44 -26.51 -2.66
CA LEU A 11 -2.67 -27.54 -3.36
C LEU A 11 -2.60 -27.28 -4.89
N PHE A 12 -3.61 -26.61 -5.47
CA PHE A 12 -3.53 -26.12 -6.84
C PHE A 12 -2.54 -24.96 -7.02
N ILE A 13 -2.29 -24.16 -5.98
CA ILE A 13 -1.33 -23.04 -6.03
C ILE A 13 0.12 -23.53 -5.81
N LEU A 14 0.33 -24.66 -5.11
CA LEU A 14 1.67 -25.24 -4.90
C LEU A 14 2.11 -26.28 -5.95
N CYS A 15 1.18 -26.84 -6.75
CA CYS A 15 1.51 -27.77 -7.85
C CYS A 15 1.46 -27.16 -9.27
N SER A 16 1.10 -25.89 -9.43
CA SER A 16 0.97 -25.27 -10.76
C SER A 16 2.28 -24.68 -11.30
N ASN A 17 3.28 -25.54 -11.52
CA ASN A 17 4.40 -25.22 -12.42
C ASN A 17 4.57 -26.21 -13.57
N LYS A 18 3.65 -27.18 -13.71
CA LYS A 18 3.55 -27.98 -14.93
C LYS A 18 2.30 -27.54 -15.71
N LEU A 19 2.47 -26.53 -16.56
CA LEU A 19 1.53 -26.35 -17.67
C LEU A 19 1.56 -27.64 -18.50
N PHE A 20 0.50 -28.44 -18.44
CA PHE A 20 0.27 -29.48 -19.43
C PHE A 20 -0.40 -28.82 -20.64
N ALA A 21 0.40 -28.37 -21.61
CA ALA A 21 -0.12 -27.95 -22.89
C ALA A 21 -0.42 -29.21 -23.72
N GLN A 22 -1.70 -29.46 -24.00
CA GLN A 22 -2.13 -30.54 -24.87
C GLN A 22 -2.17 -30.03 -26.31
N VAL A 23 -1.17 -30.41 -27.12
CA VAL A 23 -1.17 -30.08 -28.55
C VAL A 23 -1.88 -31.21 -29.31
N THR A 24 -2.97 -30.90 -30.00
CA THR A 24 -3.78 -31.85 -30.77
C THR A 24 -3.68 -31.52 -32.26
N PHE A 25 -3.27 -32.47 -33.11
CA PHE A 25 -2.94 -32.20 -34.52
C PHE A 25 -4.02 -32.80 -35.44
N ARG A 26 -4.63 -31.99 -36.33
CA ARG A 26 -5.47 -32.42 -37.48
C ARG A 26 -5.38 -31.43 -38.63
N ASN A 27 -5.24 -31.87 -39.89
CA ASN A 27 -5.51 -30.98 -41.01
C ASN A 27 -7.03 -30.96 -41.33
N PRO A 28 -7.74 -29.81 -41.34
CA PRO A 28 -9.09 -29.74 -41.86
C PRO A 28 -9.06 -29.44 -43.37
N THR A 29 -9.26 -30.49 -44.19
CA THR A 29 -9.65 -30.46 -45.64
C THR A 29 -8.66 -29.79 -46.63
N TYR A 30 -8.19 -30.38 -47.74
CA TYR A 30 -8.92 -31.06 -48.83
C TYR A 30 -7.98 -31.82 -49.80
N PRO A 31 -8.50 -32.79 -50.58
CA PRO A 31 -7.88 -33.35 -51.81
C PRO A 31 -8.09 -32.49 -53.08
N SER A 32 -7.03 -32.21 -53.84
CA SER A 32 -6.84 -32.55 -55.27
C SER A 32 -5.68 -31.77 -55.91
N GLY A 33 -4.80 -32.47 -56.65
CA GLY A 33 -3.76 -31.87 -57.51
C GLY A 33 -2.30 -31.98 -57.05
N PHE A 34 -1.85 -33.19 -56.69
CA PHE A 34 -0.46 -33.52 -56.31
C PHE A 34 0.65 -33.02 -57.27
N GLY A 35 1.84 -32.71 -56.71
CA GLY A 35 3.18 -32.78 -57.33
C GLY A 35 4.22 -31.84 -56.69
N ALA A 36 5.50 -32.15 -56.40
CA ALA A 36 6.39 -33.34 -56.33
C ALA A 36 7.68 -32.88 -55.55
N PRO A 37 8.65 -33.72 -55.10
CA PRO A 37 8.71 -35.20 -55.03
C PRO A 37 8.83 -35.73 -53.56
N SER A 38 8.48 -37.00 -53.32
CA SER A 38 8.82 -37.83 -52.13
C SER A 38 8.26 -37.38 -50.75
N ASP A 39 6.94 -37.39 -50.48
CA ASP A 39 5.95 -38.46 -50.11
C ASP A 39 5.68 -38.73 -48.59
N PHE A 40 6.20 -37.90 -47.68
CA PHE A 40 5.88 -37.99 -46.24
C PHE A 40 5.63 -36.61 -45.63
N GLN A 41 4.40 -36.37 -45.18
CA GLN A 41 3.99 -35.08 -44.61
C GLN A 41 3.35 -35.27 -43.23
N VAL A 42 3.68 -34.38 -42.28
CA VAL A 42 2.94 -34.23 -41.02
C VAL A 42 1.89 -33.15 -41.22
N GLY A 43 0.62 -33.51 -41.12
CA GLY A 43 -0.49 -32.57 -41.04
C GLY A 43 -0.79 -32.21 -39.57
N GLY A 44 -0.92 -30.91 -39.25
CA GLY A 44 -1.34 -30.48 -37.92
C GLY A 44 -2.28 -29.27 -37.93
N LYS A 45 -3.19 -29.23 -36.95
CA LYS A 45 -3.96 -28.04 -36.57
C LYS A 45 -3.28 -27.49 -35.34
N SER A 46 -3.09 -26.18 -35.30
CA SER A 46 -3.17 -25.48 -34.03
C SER A 46 -4.64 -25.45 -33.62
N VAL A 47 -4.96 -25.68 -32.34
CA VAL A 47 -6.29 -25.35 -31.83
C VAL A 47 -6.49 -23.82 -31.79
N ASP A 48 -5.44 -23.01 -31.99
CA ASP A 48 -5.54 -21.56 -32.05
C ASP A 48 -4.66 -20.96 -33.17
N THR A 49 -5.04 -21.15 -34.44
CA THR A 49 -4.38 -20.51 -35.62
C THR A 49 -2.84 -20.70 -35.72
N PRO A 50 -2.17 -20.34 -36.82
CA PRO A 50 -0.69 -20.30 -36.87
C PRO A 50 -0.07 -19.24 -35.93
N SER A 51 -0.88 -18.56 -35.11
CA SER A 51 -0.51 -17.34 -34.39
C SER A 51 -0.19 -17.54 -32.92
N ASP A 52 -0.75 -18.54 -32.23
CA ASP A 52 -0.64 -18.58 -30.77
C ASP A 52 0.46 -19.56 -30.27
N PRO A 53 1.56 -19.04 -29.70
CA PRO A 53 2.72 -19.80 -29.28
C PRO A 53 2.45 -20.63 -28.01
N VAL A 54 3.07 -21.82 -27.92
CA VAL A 54 3.14 -22.57 -26.65
C VAL A 54 4.05 -21.81 -25.69
N THR A 55 3.46 -21.22 -24.64
CA THR A 55 4.18 -20.43 -23.63
C THR A 55 5.04 -21.36 -22.77
N LEU A 56 6.37 -21.19 -22.82
CA LEU A 56 7.32 -21.86 -21.93
C LEU A 56 7.75 -20.90 -20.83
N ASN A 57 7.70 -21.33 -19.57
CA ASN A 57 8.23 -20.54 -18.46
C ASN A 57 9.76 -20.46 -18.55
N PRO A 58 10.38 -19.29 -18.35
CA PRO A 58 11.82 -19.08 -18.55
C PRO A 58 12.71 -19.77 -17.50
N THR A 59 12.12 -20.37 -16.45
CA THR A 59 12.84 -21.12 -15.42
C THR A 59 12.30 -22.53 -15.32
N GLY A 60 12.93 -23.46 -16.06
CA GLY A 60 12.72 -24.89 -15.88
C GLY A 60 12.27 -25.64 -17.13
N SER A 61 12.06 -26.94 -16.93
CA SER A 61 11.65 -27.88 -17.96
C SER A 61 10.13 -27.96 -18.04
N THR A 62 9.57 -27.70 -19.22
CA THR A 62 8.13 -27.81 -19.49
C THR A 62 7.86 -29.14 -20.18
N SER A 63 6.94 -29.94 -19.63
CA SER A 63 6.47 -31.16 -20.28
C SER A 63 5.40 -30.80 -21.29
N LEU A 64 5.61 -31.14 -22.55
CA LEU A 64 4.67 -30.94 -23.64
C LEU A 64 4.16 -32.30 -24.14
N SER A 65 2.88 -32.35 -24.46
CA SER A 65 2.23 -33.53 -25.06
C SER A 65 1.95 -33.26 -26.53
N TYR A 66 2.18 -34.25 -27.40
CA TYR A 66 1.88 -34.16 -28.83
C TYR A 66 0.97 -35.29 -29.30
N ASN A 67 0.24 -35.05 -30.40
CA ASN A 67 -0.65 -36.01 -31.08
C ASN A 67 -0.58 -35.83 -32.61
N ALA A 68 0.39 -36.41 -33.32
CA ALA A 68 0.57 -36.18 -34.76
C ALA A 68 -0.13 -37.24 -35.65
N GLN A 69 -0.40 -36.87 -36.90
CA GLN A 69 -0.71 -37.82 -37.98
C GLN A 69 0.40 -37.77 -39.03
N LEU A 70 0.92 -38.93 -39.40
CA LEU A 70 1.89 -39.12 -40.47
C LEU A 70 1.24 -39.87 -41.61
N TYR A 71 1.62 -39.53 -42.84
CA TYR A 71 1.10 -40.15 -44.06
C TYR A 71 2.24 -40.78 -44.86
N ARG A 72 1.98 -41.95 -45.46
CA ARG A 72 2.88 -42.62 -46.42
C ARG A 72 2.09 -43.25 -47.56
N LEU A 73 2.75 -43.66 -48.64
CA LEU A 73 2.12 -44.41 -49.74
C LEU A 73 1.59 -45.77 -49.25
N ALA A 74 0.37 -46.11 -49.67
CA ALA A 74 -0.26 -47.38 -49.35
C ALA A 74 0.39 -48.55 -50.12
N GLY A 75 0.59 -49.68 -49.44
CA GLY A 75 1.18 -50.89 -50.03
C GLY A 75 2.71 -51.00 -49.92
N SER A 76 3.38 -50.09 -49.19
CA SER A 76 4.77 -50.31 -48.77
C SER A 76 4.81 -51.47 -47.77
N ASN A 77 5.42 -52.60 -48.18
CA ASN A 77 5.45 -53.84 -47.39
C ASN A 77 6.57 -53.88 -46.35
N GLN A 78 7.36 -52.81 -46.21
CA GLN A 78 8.50 -52.79 -45.32
C GLN A 78 8.10 -52.24 -43.93
N GLY A 79 8.39 -53.01 -42.88
CA GLY A 79 8.39 -52.48 -41.52
C GLY A 79 9.42 -51.36 -41.37
N GLY A 80 9.28 -50.51 -40.36
CA GLY A 80 10.16 -49.35 -40.18
C GLY A 80 10.09 -48.76 -38.78
N TYR A 81 10.68 -47.59 -38.61
CA TYR A 81 10.59 -46.84 -37.36
C TYR A 81 10.45 -45.34 -37.61
N ILE A 82 9.89 -44.63 -36.64
CA ILE A 82 9.69 -43.19 -36.65
C ILE A 82 10.50 -42.61 -35.50
N ASP A 83 11.38 -41.67 -35.80
CA ASP A 83 12.06 -40.85 -34.79
C ASP A 83 11.43 -39.46 -34.70
N VAL A 84 11.27 -38.99 -33.46
CA VAL A 84 10.82 -37.63 -33.15
C VAL A 84 11.98 -36.83 -32.58
N PHE A 85 12.25 -35.67 -33.19
CA PHE A 85 13.36 -34.79 -32.85
C PHE A 85 12.89 -33.43 -32.35
N LEU A 86 13.73 -32.86 -31.48
CA LEU A 86 13.72 -31.47 -31.02
C LEU A 86 14.97 -30.79 -31.58
N GLY A 87 14.84 -29.74 -32.41
CA GLY A 87 16.04 -29.11 -32.98
C GLY A 87 15.81 -27.86 -33.84
N THR A 88 16.91 -27.26 -34.30
CA THR A 88 16.92 -26.06 -35.15
C THR A 88 17.13 -26.45 -36.62
N SER A 89 16.08 -26.24 -37.43
CA SER A 89 16.01 -26.39 -38.89
C SER A 89 16.11 -27.81 -39.50
N GLN A 90 15.43 -27.99 -40.63
CA GLN A 90 15.34 -29.23 -41.44
C GLN A 90 16.71 -29.74 -41.97
N ASN A 91 17.71 -28.85 -42.07
CA ASN A 91 19.01 -29.14 -42.70
C ASN A 91 20.04 -29.78 -41.75
N SER A 92 19.87 -29.67 -40.43
CA SER A 92 20.82 -30.21 -39.44
C SER A 92 20.58 -31.69 -39.09
N LEU A 93 19.40 -32.23 -39.40
CA LEU A 93 19.03 -33.64 -39.15
C LEU A 93 19.39 -34.58 -40.32
N ALA A 94 19.73 -34.03 -41.50
CA ALA A 94 20.02 -34.82 -42.69
C ALA A 94 21.41 -35.48 -42.69
N SER A 95 22.35 -35.02 -41.84
CA SER A 95 23.78 -35.39 -41.93
C SER A 95 24.35 -36.16 -40.73
N SER A 96 23.61 -36.41 -39.65
CA SER A 96 24.12 -37.26 -38.56
C SER A 96 23.00 -37.92 -37.75
N PRO A 97 22.85 -39.26 -37.77
CA PRO A 97 21.87 -39.97 -36.95
C PRO A 97 22.30 -40.15 -35.48
N SER A 98 23.38 -39.47 -35.04
CA SER A 98 23.93 -39.64 -33.69
C SER A 98 23.45 -38.62 -32.65
N THR A 99 22.38 -37.85 -32.93
CA THR A 99 21.73 -37.01 -31.91
C THR A 99 20.39 -37.62 -31.53
N THR A 100 20.27 -37.96 -30.25
CA THR A 100 19.24 -38.75 -29.58
C THR A 100 17.83 -38.32 -29.97
N ALA A 101 17.13 -39.15 -30.77
CA ALA A 101 15.68 -39.02 -30.93
C ALA A 101 15.04 -39.02 -29.53
N VAL A 102 14.11 -38.10 -29.30
CA VAL A 102 13.44 -37.97 -28.00
C VAL A 102 12.42 -39.09 -27.81
N THR A 103 11.95 -39.67 -28.93
CA THR A 103 11.10 -40.84 -28.97
C THR A 103 11.37 -41.60 -30.27
N ARG A 104 11.46 -42.93 -30.18
CA ARG A 104 11.49 -43.83 -31.34
C ARG A 104 10.31 -44.78 -31.26
N LEU A 105 9.53 -44.88 -32.33
CA LEU A 105 8.41 -45.82 -32.45
C LEU A 105 8.68 -46.82 -33.58
N TYR A 106 8.64 -48.10 -33.28
CA TYR A 106 8.67 -49.14 -34.31
C TYR A 106 7.27 -49.33 -34.89
N THR A 107 7.17 -49.34 -36.22
CA THR A 107 5.90 -49.50 -36.93
C THR A 107 5.93 -50.75 -37.80
N SER A 108 4.86 -51.52 -37.74
CA SER A 108 4.52 -52.58 -38.70
C SER A 108 3.38 -52.13 -39.62
N ASN A 109 3.11 -52.85 -40.70
CA ASN A 109 2.05 -52.49 -41.64
C ASN A 109 0.66 -52.42 -40.97
N SER A 110 0.41 -53.23 -39.94
CA SER A 110 -0.83 -53.22 -39.16
C SER A 110 -1.07 -51.93 -38.36
N ASN A 111 -0.03 -51.10 -38.19
CA ASN A 111 -0.13 -49.83 -37.49
C ASN A 111 -0.62 -48.69 -38.40
N TRP A 112 -0.63 -48.88 -39.71
CA TRP A 112 -1.05 -47.89 -40.68
C TRP A 112 -2.51 -48.13 -41.09
N LEU A 113 -3.29 -47.05 -41.11
CA LEU A 113 -4.71 -47.06 -41.41
C LEU A 113 -4.96 -46.48 -42.81
N PRO A 114 -5.83 -47.08 -43.63
CA PRO A 114 -6.14 -46.53 -44.94
C PRO A 114 -6.84 -45.18 -44.81
N LEU A 115 -6.51 -44.24 -45.69
CA LEU A 115 -7.22 -42.97 -45.81
C LEU A 115 -8.57 -43.20 -46.51
N SER A 116 -9.66 -42.84 -45.85
CA SER A 116 -11.03 -43.07 -46.36
C SER A 116 -11.36 -42.31 -47.65
N ASN A 117 -10.57 -41.30 -48.01
CA ASN A 117 -10.75 -40.46 -49.19
C ASN A 117 -9.60 -40.55 -50.21
N ASN A 118 -8.59 -41.40 -49.99
CA ASN A 118 -7.47 -41.60 -50.91
C ASN A 118 -6.81 -42.96 -50.68
N SER A 119 -7.04 -43.91 -51.58
CA SER A 119 -6.50 -45.28 -51.47
C SER A 119 -5.00 -45.39 -51.77
N SER A 120 -4.35 -44.33 -52.27
CA SER A 120 -2.92 -44.31 -52.54
C SER A 120 -2.07 -44.03 -51.30
N TYR A 121 -2.69 -43.66 -50.18
CA TYR A 121 -1.98 -43.30 -48.95
C TYR A 121 -2.62 -43.95 -47.71
N GLU A 122 -1.80 -44.17 -46.71
CA GLU A 122 -2.20 -44.63 -45.38
C GLU A 122 -1.58 -43.71 -44.32
N TYR A 123 -2.11 -43.78 -43.10
CA TYR A 123 -1.72 -42.88 -42.02
C TYR A 123 -1.57 -43.59 -40.69
N ILE A 124 -0.72 -43.04 -39.81
CA ILE A 124 -0.55 -43.50 -38.43
C ILE A 124 -0.73 -42.33 -37.47
N PHE A 125 -1.34 -42.63 -36.32
CA PHE A 125 -1.40 -41.70 -35.20
C PHE A 125 -0.19 -41.88 -34.29
N LEU A 126 0.43 -40.78 -33.93
CA LEU A 126 1.46 -40.72 -32.91
C LEU A 126 0.98 -39.88 -31.74
N SER A 127 1.27 -40.32 -30.53
CA SER A 127 1.15 -39.46 -29.36
C SER A 127 2.29 -39.74 -28.39
N GLY A 128 2.66 -38.72 -27.63
CA GLY A 128 3.73 -38.83 -26.65
C GLY A 128 3.92 -37.57 -25.86
N THR A 129 4.87 -37.61 -24.93
CA THR A 129 5.30 -36.46 -24.16
C THR A 129 6.80 -36.29 -24.23
N PHE A 130 7.28 -35.06 -24.15
CA PHE A 130 8.70 -34.76 -24.00
C PHE A 130 8.86 -33.51 -23.12
N SER A 131 10.06 -33.31 -22.61
CA SER A 131 10.40 -32.19 -21.73
C SER A 131 11.32 -31.22 -22.46
N VAL A 132 11.00 -29.93 -22.44
CA VAL A 132 11.79 -28.88 -23.08
C VAL A 132 12.25 -27.88 -22.03
N ASP A 133 13.55 -27.64 -21.98
CA ASP A 133 14.12 -26.55 -21.20
C ASP A 133 14.08 -25.26 -22.03
N ALA A 134 13.50 -24.19 -21.48
CA ALA A 134 13.40 -22.90 -22.16
C ALA A 134 14.77 -22.34 -22.60
N SER A 135 15.87 -22.71 -21.94
CA SER A 135 17.24 -22.31 -22.32
C SER A 135 17.75 -22.94 -23.62
N THR A 136 17.11 -24.02 -24.09
CA THR A 136 17.51 -24.78 -25.28
C THR A 136 16.73 -24.40 -26.55
N VAL A 137 15.76 -23.51 -26.43
CA VAL A 137 14.83 -23.14 -27.51
C VAL A 137 15.29 -21.82 -28.13
N GLY A 138 15.85 -21.88 -29.35
CA GLY A 138 16.19 -20.71 -30.17
C GLY A 138 15.03 -20.25 -31.05
N SER A 139 15.25 -19.21 -31.86
CA SER A 139 14.22 -18.62 -32.74
C SER A 139 13.63 -19.59 -33.79
N ASN A 140 14.26 -20.73 -34.02
CA ASN A 140 13.92 -21.71 -35.05
C ASN A 140 13.82 -23.16 -34.49
N THR A 141 13.68 -23.31 -33.18
CA THR A 141 13.50 -24.64 -32.58
C THR A 141 12.10 -25.16 -32.92
N GLY A 142 12.01 -26.38 -33.45
CA GLY A 142 10.75 -27.00 -33.83
C GLY A 142 10.72 -28.51 -33.62
N PHE A 143 9.55 -29.09 -33.83
CA PHE A 143 9.32 -30.53 -33.84
C PHE A 143 9.44 -31.11 -35.25
N TYR A 144 10.11 -32.25 -35.34
CA TYR A 144 10.26 -33.01 -36.57
C TYR A 144 9.99 -34.48 -36.28
N ALA A 145 9.21 -35.13 -37.13
CA ALA A 145 9.12 -36.59 -37.18
C ALA A 145 9.72 -37.08 -38.50
N VAL A 146 10.53 -38.14 -38.44
CA VAL A 146 11.16 -38.75 -39.61
C VAL A 146 10.85 -40.23 -39.60
N TYR A 147 10.35 -40.75 -40.72
CA TYR A 147 10.14 -42.19 -40.91
C TYR A 147 11.30 -42.80 -41.67
N TYR A 148 11.69 -44.00 -41.23
CA TYR A 148 12.75 -44.79 -41.82
C TYR A 148 12.19 -46.16 -42.22
N GLU A 149 12.40 -46.54 -43.48
CA GLU A 149 12.08 -47.88 -43.97
C GLU A 149 13.18 -48.88 -43.59
N GLY A 150 12.79 -50.04 -43.07
CA GLY A 150 13.69 -51.13 -42.71
C GLY A 150 14.24 -51.09 -41.28
N THR A 151 15.34 -51.80 -41.04
CA THR A 151 16.02 -51.84 -39.74
C THR A 151 16.89 -50.60 -39.52
N PRO A 152 17.27 -50.24 -38.26
CA PRO A 152 18.12 -49.08 -37.96
C PRO A 152 19.51 -49.04 -38.64
N SER A 153 19.90 -50.11 -39.34
CA SER A 153 21.12 -50.24 -40.14
C SER A 153 20.91 -49.96 -41.65
N SER A 154 19.68 -49.68 -42.09
CA SER A 154 19.33 -49.35 -43.47
C SER A 154 19.78 -47.93 -43.83
N SER A 155 20.50 -47.78 -44.95
CA SER A 155 20.93 -46.47 -45.48
C SER A 155 19.87 -45.80 -46.37
N THR A 156 18.76 -46.49 -46.64
CA THR A 156 17.65 -45.97 -47.44
C THR A 156 16.81 -45.05 -46.56
N LYS A 157 16.97 -43.73 -46.74
CA LYS A 157 16.22 -42.71 -46.00
C LYS A 157 14.78 -42.66 -46.51
N GLY A 158 13.83 -42.78 -45.58
CA GLY A 158 12.48 -42.29 -45.81
C GLY A 158 12.42 -40.76 -45.74
N GLU A 159 11.22 -40.23 -45.91
CA GLU A 159 11.00 -38.80 -46.12
C GLU A 159 10.75 -38.03 -44.82
N VAL A 160 11.01 -36.72 -44.84
CA VAL A 160 11.08 -35.86 -43.65
C VAL A 160 9.86 -34.94 -43.57
N SER A 161 9.22 -34.87 -42.41
CA SER A 161 8.09 -33.96 -42.18
C SER A 161 8.45 -32.47 -42.20
N HIS A 162 7.45 -31.62 -42.45
CA HIS A 162 7.57 -30.17 -42.28
C HIS A 162 7.72 -29.77 -40.80
N PRO A 163 8.59 -28.78 -40.46
CA PRO A 163 8.79 -28.32 -39.09
C PRO A 163 7.53 -27.72 -38.47
N VAL A 164 7.22 -28.08 -37.22
CA VAL A 164 6.33 -27.30 -36.35
C VAL A 164 7.20 -26.40 -35.48
N ILE A 165 7.19 -25.08 -35.73
CA ILE A 165 8.03 -24.11 -35.00
C ILE A 165 7.44 -23.84 -33.61
N LEU A 166 8.27 -23.96 -32.57
CA LEU A 166 7.96 -23.47 -31.22
C LEU A 166 8.36 -22.01 -31.10
N LYS A 167 7.45 -21.18 -30.61
CA LYS A 167 7.74 -19.80 -30.19
C LYS A 167 7.65 -19.74 -28.67
N ILE A 168 8.67 -19.23 -28.01
CA ILE A 168 8.62 -18.96 -26.56
C ILE A 168 7.96 -17.61 -26.35
N GLN A 169 6.86 -17.57 -25.61
CA GLN A 169 6.30 -16.33 -25.10
C GLN A 169 6.92 -16.03 -23.73
N VAL A 170 7.81 -15.05 -23.67
CA VAL A 170 8.37 -14.56 -22.41
C VAL A 170 7.40 -13.53 -21.85
N ALA A 171 7.05 -13.62 -20.56
CA ALA A 171 6.15 -12.66 -19.93
C ALA A 171 6.75 -11.24 -19.96
N ALA A 172 5.89 -10.23 -20.20
CA ALA A 172 6.26 -8.83 -20.09
C ALA A 172 6.82 -8.52 -18.69
N PRO A 173 7.73 -7.53 -18.56
CA PRO A 173 8.28 -7.14 -17.27
C PRO A 173 7.18 -6.62 -16.33
N THR A 174 7.34 -6.79 -15.02
CA THR A 174 6.47 -6.16 -14.02
C THR A 174 7.33 -5.43 -13.00
N ILE A 175 7.00 -4.19 -12.67
CA ILE A 175 7.68 -3.41 -11.64
C ILE A 175 6.79 -3.29 -10.40
N THR A 176 7.38 -3.48 -9.22
CA THR A 176 6.66 -3.52 -7.93
C THR A 176 7.02 -2.37 -7.00
N SER A 177 8.24 -1.81 -7.10
CA SER A 177 8.63 -0.66 -6.29
C SER A 177 9.69 0.22 -6.95
N LEU A 178 9.69 1.49 -6.54
CA LEU A 178 10.72 2.49 -6.82
C LEU A 178 11.32 2.96 -5.50
N SER A 179 12.63 3.14 -5.44
CA SER A 179 13.29 3.74 -4.28
C SER A 179 14.46 4.63 -4.70
N PRO A 180 14.42 5.94 -4.41
CA PRO A 180 13.29 6.68 -3.81
C PRO A 180 12.07 6.76 -4.76
N THR A 181 10.94 7.29 -4.28
CA THR A 181 9.74 7.61 -5.09
C THR A 181 9.63 9.11 -5.43
N THR A 182 10.57 9.92 -4.93
CA THR A 182 10.62 11.37 -5.15
C THR A 182 12.04 11.84 -5.44
N ALA A 183 12.17 12.92 -6.21
CA ALA A 183 13.44 13.60 -6.48
C ALA A 183 13.27 15.11 -6.48
N ALA A 184 14.34 15.83 -6.12
CA ALA A 184 14.43 17.25 -6.37
C ALA A 184 14.76 17.52 -7.84
N ASN A 185 14.22 18.60 -8.40
CA ASN A 185 14.48 18.97 -9.79
C ASN A 185 15.89 19.56 -10.03
N ASN A 186 16.65 19.87 -8.98
CA ASN A 186 17.93 20.58 -9.05
C ASN A 186 19.16 19.65 -9.01
N ASN A 187 18.97 18.34 -8.87
CA ASN A 187 20.06 17.36 -8.88
C ASN A 187 19.65 16.07 -9.60
N SER A 188 20.64 15.28 -10.01
CA SER A 188 20.39 13.96 -10.56
C SER A 188 20.09 12.98 -9.43
N THR A 189 19.04 12.17 -9.58
CA THR A 189 18.63 11.17 -8.58
C THR A 189 18.72 9.76 -9.17
N THR A 190 19.41 8.87 -8.48
CA THR A 190 19.45 7.45 -8.81
C THR A 190 18.25 6.75 -8.17
N VAL A 191 17.47 6.05 -8.99
CA VAL A 191 16.27 5.31 -8.60
C VAL A 191 16.48 3.82 -8.83
N LYS A 192 16.27 3.05 -7.77
CA LYS A 192 16.23 1.59 -7.82
C LYS A 192 14.82 1.13 -8.16
N ILE A 193 14.70 0.38 -9.24
CA ILE A 193 13.47 -0.21 -9.75
C ILE A 193 13.51 -1.69 -9.42
N THR A 194 12.52 -2.18 -8.66
CA THR A 194 12.40 -3.61 -8.29
C THR A 194 11.21 -4.23 -9.02
N GLY A 195 11.35 -5.49 -9.45
CA GLY A 195 10.32 -6.16 -10.24
C GLY A 195 10.64 -7.60 -10.60
N SER A 196 10.07 -8.07 -11.71
CA SER A 196 10.30 -9.38 -12.32
C SER A 196 10.49 -9.26 -13.84
N SER A 197 11.21 -10.23 -14.42
CA SER A 197 11.53 -10.30 -15.85
C SER A 197 12.26 -9.05 -16.39
N LEU A 198 13.15 -8.47 -15.58
CA LEU A 198 13.83 -7.21 -15.89
C LEU A 198 15.15 -7.38 -16.67
N SER A 199 15.75 -8.57 -16.66
CA SER A 199 17.10 -8.84 -17.23
C SER A 199 17.26 -8.52 -18.71
N GLY A 200 16.17 -8.41 -19.47
CA GLY A 200 16.15 -8.02 -20.89
C GLY A 200 15.81 -6.55 -21.13
N ALA A 201 15.91 -5.66 -20.13
CA ALA A 201 15.55 -4.26 -20.27
C ALA A 201 16.39 -3.56 -21.35
N THR A 202 15.69 -2.91 -22.27
CA THR A 202 16.25 -2.09 -23.35
C THR A 202 16.03 -0.61 -23.11
N GLN A 203 14.98 -0.22 -22.38
CA GLN A 203 14.69 1.16 -22.01
C GLN A 203 14.04 1.25 -20.63
N VAL A 204 14.35 2.34 -19.91
CA VAL A 204 13.59 2.81 -18.76
C VAL A 204 12.96 4.14 -19.14
N LEU A 205 11.63 4.22 -19.05
CA LEU A 205 10.87 5.42 -19.41
C LEU A 205 10.47 6.19 -18.15
N PHE A 206 10.59 7.51 -18.21
CA PHE A 206 10.11 8.46 -17.22
C PHE A 206 9.18 9.47 -17.91
N GLY A 207 7.88 9.24 -17.81
CA GLY A 207 6.92 9.84 -18.74
C GLY A 207 7.20 9.38 -20.17
N SER A 208 7.48 10.33 -21.07
CA SER A 208 7.89 10.06 -22.46
C SER A 208 9.41 10.03 -22.67
N ALA A 209 10.21 10.37 -21.66
CA ALA A 209 11.66 10.45 -21.77
C ALA A 209 12.31 9.09 -21.48
N SER A 210 13.36 8.74 -22.22
CA SER A 210 14.21 7.59 -21.90
C SER A 210 15.31 7.98 -20.93
N LEU A 211 15.50 7.20 -19.87
CA LEU A 211 16.55 7.40 -18.87
C LEU A 211 17.78 6.54 -19.16
N ALA A 212 18.93 6.98 -18.68
CA ALA A 212 20.09 6.11 -18.53
C ALA A 212 19.85 5.11 -17.40
N PHE A 213 20.24 3.85 -17.60
CA PHE A 213 20.09 2.79 -16.61
C PHE A 213 21.26 1.80 -16.66
N SER A 214 21.48 1.10 -15.54
CA SER A 214 22.55 0.13 -15.33
C SER A 214 22.16 -0.92 -14.28
N GLY A 215 23.06 -1.86 -13.98
CA GLY A 215 22.85 -2.85 -12.91
C GLY A 215 21.67 -3.80 -13.18
N ASN A 216 21.39 -4.09 -14.45
CA ASN A 216 20.22 -4.85 -14.87
C ASN A 216 20.32 -6.33 -14.45
N THR A 217 19.33 -6.79 -13.69
CA THR A 217 19.17 -8.18 -13.25
C THR A 217 17.72 -8.60 -13.49
N ALA A 218 17.38 -9.87 -13.27
CA ALA A 218 16.00 -10.34 -13.42
C ALA A 218 14.99 -9.61 -12.51
N THR A 219 15.45 -9.04 -11.39
CA THR A 219 14.59 -8.46 -10.34
C THR A 219 14.89 -6.99 -10.00
N GLN A 220 15.92 -6.39 -10.60
CA GLN A 220 16.34 -5.05 -10.25
C GLN A 220 17.04 -4.33 -11.42
N ILE A 221 16.74 -3.04 -11.55
CA ILE A 221 17.42 -2.09 -12.43
C ILE A 221 17.71 -0.82 -11.64
N THR A 222 18.83 -0.17 -11.92
CA THR A 222 19.14 1.16 -11.43
C THR A 222 19.01 2.15 -12.58
N ALA A 223 18.15 3.16 -12.44
CA ALA A 223 17.98 4.23 -13.43
C ALA A 223 18.38 5.58 -12.84
N THR A 224 18.84 6.51 -13.67
CA THR A 224 19.18 7.87 -13.24
C THR A 224 18.20 8.86 -13.85
N ILE A 225 17.54 9.64 -13.00
CA ILE A 225 16.72 10.80 -13.38
C ILE A 225 17.64 12.03 -13.34
N PRO A 226 17.96 12.68 -14.48
CA PRO A 226 18.72 13.92 -14.51
C PRO A 226 18.01 15.08 -13.79
N ALA A 227 18.77 16.11 -13.41
CA ALA A 227 18.20 17.39 -13.01
C ALA A 227 17.45 18.06 -14.18
N GLY A 228 16.55 19.00 -13.86
CA GLY A 228 15.87 19.87 -14.83
C GLY A 228 14.44 19.48 -15.20
N TYR A 229 13.92 18.36 -14.68
CA TYR A 229 12.50 18.03 -14.84
C TYR A 229 11.62 19.05 -14.12
N ALA A 230 10.53 19.47 -14.75
CA ALA A 230 9.54 20.30 -14.09
C ALA A 230 8.90 19.55 -12.92
N ALA A 231 8.49 20.26 -11.87
CA ALA A 231 7.77 19.64 -10.77
C ALA A 231 6.44 19.03 -11.25
N GLY A 232 6.12 17.86 -10.71
CA GLY A 232 4.95 17.10 -11.12
C GLY A 232 5.14 15.60 -10.94
N GLN A 233 4.08 14.86 -11.28
CA GLN A 233 4.06 13.41 -11.23
C GLN A 233 4.43 12.83 -12.61
N TYR A 234 5.33 11.86 -12.62
CA TYR A 234 5.77 11.13 -13.80
C TYR A 234 5.57 9.64 -13.60
N GLN A 235 5.28 8.94 -14.70
CA GLN A 235 5.12 7.48 -14.69
C GLN A 235 6.43 6.81 -15.10
N VAL A 236 6.91 5.88 -14.28
CA VAL A 236 8.08 5.05 -14.57
C VAL A 236 7.63 3.74 -15.19
N LYS A 237 8.27 3.34 -16.30
CA LYS A 237 8.07 2.03 -16.95
C LYS A 237 9.41 1.43 -17.38
N VAL A 238 9.43 0.10 -17.55
CA VAL A 238 10.56 -0.63 -18.14
C VAL A 238 10.09 -1.32 -19.41
N VAL A 239 10.90 -1.25 -20.46
CA VAL A 239 10.67 -1.90 -21.75
C VAL A 239 11.69 -3.00 -21.94
N THR A 240 11.24 -4.20 -22.31
CA THR A 240 12.06 -5.32 -22.77
C THR A 240 11.60 -5.75 -24.17
N SER A 241 12.32 -6.69 -24.79
CA SER A 241 11.85 -7.32 -26.04
C SER A 241 10.51 -8.06 -25.88
N SER A 242 10.14 -8.45 -24.67
CA SER A 242 8.91 -9.16 -24.32
C SER A 242 7.71 -8.25 -24.07
N GLY A 243 7.91 -6.93 -24.00
CA GLY A 243 6.84 -5.96 -23.77
C GLY A 243 7.23 -4.82 -22.81
N THR A 244 6.24 -4.01 -22.44
CA THR A 244 6.39 -2.89 -21.49
C THR A 244 5.72 -3.23 -20.16
N SER A 245 6.32 -2.80 -19.05
CA SER A 245 5.78 -3.05 -17.71
C SER A 245 4.52 -2.24 -17.40
N ASN A 246 3.88 -2.58 -16.28
CA ASN A 246 3.01 -1.66 -15.56
C ASN A 246 3.75 -0.36 -15.20
N SER A 247 3.01 0.66 -14.75
CA SER A 247 3.57 1.98 -14.43
C SER A 247 3.53 2.24 -12.93
N LEU A 248 4.59 2.84 -12.39
CA LEU A 248 4.63 3.33 -11.01
C LEU A 248 4.83 4.85 -10.99
N PRO A 249 4.13 5.59 -10.11
CA PRO A 249 4.26 7.03 -10.03
C PRO A 249 5.56 7.44 -9.33
N PHE A 250 6.13 8.54 -9.79
CA PHE A 250 7.31 9.19 -9.20
C PHE A 250 7.09 10.70 -9.16
N SER A 251 7.43 11.36 -8.06
CA SER A 251 7.21 12.81 -7.89
C SER A 251 8.49 13.61 -8.03
N VAL A 252 8.50 14.61 -8.91
CA VAL A 252 9.56 15.63 -8.97
C VAL A 252 9.08 16.86 -8.21
N ILE A 253 9.87 17.32 -7.25
CA ILE A 253 9.59 18.51 -6.45
C ILE A 253 10.61 19.61 -6.74
N VAL A 254 10.20 20.87 -6.54
CA VAL A 254 11.13 22.00 -6.45
C VAL A 254 11.43 22.22 -4.96
N PRO A 255 12.66 22.00 -4.48
CA PRO A 255 13.00 22.29 -3.10
C PRO A 255 12.90 23.79 -2.80
N ALA A 256 12.44 24.12 -1.59
CA ALA A 256 12.46 25.50 -1.12
C ALA A 256 13.90 25.97 -0.90
N THR A 257 14.20 27.23 -1.28
CA THR A 257 15.54 27.84 -1.13
C THR A 257 15.64 28.79 0.07
N GLY A 258 14.54 29.01 0.79
CA GLY A 258 14.48 29.92 1.94
C GLY A 258 13.37 29.52 2.90
N PRO A 259 13.31 30.14 4.09
CA PRO A 259 12.28 29.85 5.08
C PRO A 259 10.88 30.16 4.54
N PRO A 260 9.85 29.44 4.99
CA PRO A 260 8.47 29.69 4.56
C PRO A 260 7.93 31.00 5.12
N ASN A 261 7.00 31.63 4.41
CA ASN A 261 6.23 32.76 4.94
C ASN A 261 4.80 32.32 5.29
N LEU A 262 4.41 32.49 6.55
CA LEU A 262 3.04 32.29 7.01
C LEU A 262 2.21 33.52 6.65
N ILE A 263 1.05 33.27 6.04
CA ILE A 263 0.08 34.29 5.63
C ILE A 263 -0.99 34.49 6.70
N SER A 264 -1.56 33.39 7.23
CA SER A 264 -2.66 33.48 8.19
C SER A 264 -2.78 32.27 9.11
N LEU A 265 -3.46 32.48 10.23
CA LEU A 265 -3.96 31.46 11.15
C LEU A 265 -5.49 31.54 11.14
N ASN A 266 -6.17 30.40 11.09
CA ASN A 266 -7.62 30.35 11.25
C ASN A 266 -8.03 29.14 12.11
N PRO A 267 -8.64 29.35 13.29
CA PRO A 267 -8.85 30.64 13.96
C PRO A 267 -7.53 31.28 14.46
N THR A 268 -7.57 32.56 14.84
CA THR A 268 -6.44 33.28 15.47
C THR A 268 -6.46 33.22 17.01
N SER A 269 -7.49 32.59 17.59
CA SER A 269 -7.62 32.42 19.04
C SER A 269 -8.39 31.15 19.38
N GLY A 270 -8.12 30.57 20.54
CA GLY A 270 -8.86 29.39 21.03
C GLY A 270 -8.18 28.74 22.25
N PRO A 271 -8.90 27.87 22.97
CA PRO A 271 -8.30 27.08 24.04
C PRO A 271 -7.33 26.03 23.53
N ILE A 272 -6.57 25.41 24.44
CA ILE A 272 -5.77 24.22 24.17
C ILE A 272 -6.65 23.14 23.49
N GLY A 273 -6.10 22.48 22.47
CA GLY A 273 -6.81 21.48 21.66
C GLY A 273 -7.58 22.05 20.47
N THR A 274 -7.69 23.38 20.33
CA THR A 274 -8.33 24.01 19.15
C THR A 274 -7.62 23.59 17.87
N GLY A 275 -8.38 23.15 16.86
CA GLY A 275 -7.86 22.94 15.52
C GLY A 275 -7.58 24.26 14.83
N VAL A 276 -6.36 24.43 14.31
CA VAL A 276 -5.89 25.64 13.63
C VAL A 276 -5.40 25.28 12.23
N THR A 277 -5.87 26.03 11.24
CA THR A 277 -5.33 25.99 9.88
C THR A 277 -4.33 27.13 9.69
N ILE A 278 -3.11 26.79 9.30
CA ILE A 278 -2.05 27.74 8.96
C ILE A 278 -1.95 27.78 7.43
N THR A 279 -2.05 28.97 6.84
CA THR A 279 -1.84 29.17 5.40
C THR A 279 -0.46 29.75 5.16
N GLY A 280 0.35 29.11 4.30
CA GLY A 280 1.67 29.58 3.86
C GLY A 280 1.67 30.12 2.43
N SER A 281 2.75 30.80 2.05
CA SER A 281 2.94 31.37 0.70
C SER A 281 3.40 30.38 -0.36
N THR A 282 3.80 29.17 0.05
CA THR A 282 4.40 28.15 -0.82
C THR A 282 3.86 26.79 -0.45
N ASP A 283 3.88 25.87 -1.42
CA ASP A 283 3.53 24.47 -1.17
C ASP A 283 4.50 23.86 -0.15
N TRP A 284 3.95 23.28 0.90
CA TRP A 284 4.70 22.67 1.99
C TRP A 284 5.50 21.43 1.53
N SER A 285 5.12 20.79 0.43
CA SER A 285 5.88 19.67 -0.16
C SER A 285 7.29 20.04 -0.65
N ALA A 286 7.59 21.34 -0.79
CA ALA A 286 8.92 21.84 -1.10
C ALA A 286 9.93 21.70 0.05
N TYR A 287 9.47 21.40 1.27
CA TYR A 287 10.29 21.27 2.48
C TYR A 287 10.39 19.80 2.92
N SER A 288 11.59 19.33 3.25
CA SER A 288 11.82 17.93 3.66
C SER A 288 11.58 17.67 5.15
N SER A 289 11.47 18.73 5.95
CA SER A 289 11.04 18.66 7.35
C SER A 289 10.16 19.87 7.68
N ILE A 290 9.12 19.65 8.48
CA ILE A 290 8.14 20.67 8.86
C ILE A 290 7.73 20.41 10.31
N GLN A 291 7.91 21.40 11.18
CA GLN A 291 7.54 21.35 12.59
C GLN A 291 6.84 22.64 12.98
N VAL A 292 5.63 22.54 13.52
CA VAL A 292 4.83 23.71 13.95
C VAL A 292 5.04 23.95 15.43
N TYR A 293 5.30 25.19 15.80
CA TYR A 293 5.48 25.61 17.18
C TYR A 293 4.49 26.70 17.57
N PHE A 294 3.89 26.56 18.75
CA PHE A 294 3.21 27.64 19.46
C PHE A 294 4.13 28.09 20.60
N GLY A 295 4.79 29.24 20.44
CA GLY A 295 5.91 29.61 21.30
C GLY A 295 7.03 28.57 21.20
N THR A 296 7.32 27.89 22.30
CA THR A 296 8.28 26.78 22.37
C THR A 296 7.64 25.39 22.31
N ALA A 297 6.30 25.30 22.39
CA ALA A 297 5.60 24.03 22.39
C ALA A 297 5.44 23.49 20.97
N LEU A 298 5.91 22.27 20.73
CA LEU A 298 5.73 21.57 19.47
C LEU A 298 4.28 21.10 19.33
N SER A 299 3.72 21.26 18.14
CA SER A 299 2.40 20.74 17.80
C SER A 299 2.46 19.65 16.73
N THR A 300 1.46 18.78 16.74
CA THR A 300 1.20 17.83 15.66
C THR A 300 0.60 18.57 14.47
N ALA A 301 1.01 18.20 13.27
CA ALA A 301 0.61 18.88 12.05
C ALA A 301 0.46 17.90 10.88
N THR A 302 -0.52 18.18 10.03
CA THR A 302 -0.69 17.54 8.71
C THR A 302 -0.63 18.60 7.64
N VAL A 303 0.10 18.32 6.56
CA VAL A 303 0.36 19.29 5.49
C VAL A 303 -0.40 18.90 4.22
N SER A 304 -0.95 19.90 3.53
CA SER A 304 -1.64 19.72 2.26
C SER A 304 -1.52 20.99 1.43
N GLY A 305 -0.77 20.93 0.32
CA GLY A 305 -0.50 22.09 -0.52
C GLY A 305 0.11 23.23 0.29
N THR A 306 -0.55 24.40 0.29
CA THR A 306 -0.13 25.59 1.06
C THR A 306 -0.67 25.65 2.49
N SER A 307 -1.40 24.62 2.94
CA SER A 307 -2.07 24.61 4.24
C SER A 307 -1.46 23.59 5.20
N ILE A 308 -1.37 23.96 6.46
CA ILE A 308 -1.07 23.05 7.57
C ILE A 308 -2.27 23.01 8.51
N SER A 309 -2.81 21.83 8.79
CA SER A 309 -3.75 21.62 9.88
C SER A 309 -2.99 21.18 11.13
N THR A 310 -3.21 21.84 12.25
CA THR A 310 -2.52 21.59 13.52
C THR A 310 -3.49 21.77 14.68
N THR A 311 -3.10 21.38 15.88
CA THR A 311 -3.89 21.61 17.10
C THR A 311 -3.11 22.48 18.08
N VAL A 312 -3.79 23.28 18.90
CA VAL A 312 -3.10 24.06 19.94
C VAL A 312 -2.57 23.07 21.01
N PRO A 313 -1.24 22.96 21.21
CA PRO A 313 -0.67 21.97 22.13
C PRO A 313 -0.89 22.34 23.60
N THR A 314 -0.72 21.37 24.49
CA THR A 314 -0.78 21.57 25.95
C THR A 314 0.43 22.35 26.46
N GLY A 315 0.37 22.86 27.70
CA GLY A 315 1.49 23.52 28.36
C GLY A 315 1.70 25.00 27.99
N LEU A 316 0.82 25.57 27.17
CA LEU A 316 0.85 27.00 26.84
C LEU A 316 0.32 27.89 27.98
N PRO A 317 0.88 29.09 28.18
CA PRO A 317 0.25 30.12 29.00
C PRO A 317 -0.98 30.71 28.28
N LEU A 318 -1.87 31.36 29.04
CA LEU A 318 -2.94 32.18 28.47
C LEU A 318 -2.35 33.45 27.85
N GLY A 319 -3.03 33.99 26.85
CA GLY A 319 -2.62 35.19 26.11
C GLY A 319 -1.94 34.89 24.79
N SER A 320 -1.29 35.91 24.23
CA SER A 320 -0.67 35.83 22.90
C SER A 320 0.59 34.95 22.90
N VAL A 321 0.65 34.00 21.97
CA VAL A 321 1.83 33.18 21.66
C VAL A 321 2.16 33.29 20.18
N ASN A 322 3.45 33.28 19.85
CA ASN A 322 3.90 33.30 18.46
C ASN A 322 3.84 31.90 17.84
N VAL A 323 3.10 31.76 16.74
CA VAL A 323 3.10 30.55 15.92
C VAL A 323 4.18 30.67 14.86
N THR A 324 5.06 29.66 14.79
CA THR A 324 6.12 29.57 13.79
C THR A 324 6.18 28.17 13.20
N VAL A 325 6.72 28.04 11.99
CA VAL A 325 6.98 26.75 11.35
C VAL A 325 8.47 26.65 11.06
N LYS A 326 9.11 25.62 11.63
CA LYS A 326 10.51 25.29 11.39
C LYS A 326 10.61 24.26 10.29
N THR A 327 11.50 24.49 9.34
CA THR A 327 11.71 23.63 8.18
C THR A 327 13.18 23.28 7.96
N SER A 328 13.45 22.47 6.94
CA SER A 328 14.82 22.08 6.54
C SER A 328 15.70 23.26 6.11
N VAL A 329 15.12 24.41 5.77
CA VAL A 329 15.83 25.60 5.26
C VAL A 329 15.62 26.86 6.10
N GLY A 330 15.00 26.73 7.28
CA GLY A 330 14.86 27.84 8.24
C GLY A 330 13.50 27.88 8.94
N THR A 331 13.31 28.92 9.77
CA THR A 331 12.07 29.17 10.51
C THR A 331 11.29 30.30 9.85
N SER A 332 9.96 30.16 9.79
CA SER A 332 9.07 31.18 9.26
C SER A 332 9.08 32.50 10.04
N ASN A 333 8.41 33.52 9.50
CA ASN A 333 7.88 34.63 10.30
C ASN A 333 6.92 34.10 11.40
N ALA A 334 6.70 34.92 12.42
CA ALA A 334 5.77 34.62 13.50
C ALA A 334 4.38 35.23 13.23
N LEU A 335 3.32 34.46 13.49
CA LEU A 335 1.94 34.98 13.56
C LEU A 335 1.40 34.82 14.99
N PRO A 336 0.75 35.83 15.57
CA PRO A 336 0.23 35.73 16.92
C PRO A 336 -1.03 34.86 16.96
N PHE A 337 -1.10 33.96 17.94
CA PHE A 337 -2.31 33.22 18.31
C PHE A 337 -2.67 33.55 19.76
N ASN A 338 -3.92 33.89 20.04
CA ASN A 338 -4.36 34.19 21.40
C ASN A 338 -4.92 32.92 22.08
N VAL A 339 -4.16 32.36 23.03
CA VAL A 339 -4.60 31.23 23.84
C VAL A 339 -5.58 31.73 24.88
N VAL A 340 -6.83 31.30 24.78
CA VAL A 340 -7.89 31.69 25.71
C VAL A 340 -8.24 30.54 26.65
N ALA A 341 -8.85 30.86 27.79
CA ALA A 341 -9.43 29.83 28.63
C ALA A 341 -10.59 29.14 27.87
N PRO A 342 -10.80 27.83 28.04
CA PRO A 342 -11.99 27.18 27.52
C PRO A 342 -13.24 27.82 28.15
N PRO A 343 -14.38 27.89 27.43
CA PRO A 343 -15.64 28.22 28.07
C PRO A 343 -15.94 27.20 29.18
N LEU A 344 -16.31 27.70 30.36
CA LEU A 344 -16.48 26.88 31.55
C LEU A 344 -17.88 26.27 31.56
N ASN A 345 -18.05 25.03 31.10
CA ASN A 345 -19.40 24.51 30.92
C ASN A 345 -20.05 24.08 32.24
N ASN A 346 -19.30 23.49 33.16
CA ASN A 346 -19.85 23.04 34.44
C ASN A 346 -18.95 23.33 35.65
N ILE A 347 -19.60 23.69 36.76
CA ILE A 347 -18.95 23.77 38.08
C ILE A 347 -19.64 22.86 39.09
N ILE A 348 -18.83 22.29 39.97
CA ILE A 348 -19.27 21.47 41.10
C ILE A 348 -18.86 22.18 42.40
N LEU A 349 -19.80 22.29 43.33
CA LEU A 349 -19.56 22.86 44.66
C LEU A 349 -19.29 21.74 45.66
N ASN A 350 -18.20 21.84 46.41
CA ASN A 350 -17.91 20.94 47.51
C ASN A 350 -17.44 21.71 48.76
N PRO A 351 -18.23 21.72 49.85
CA PRO A 351 -19.59 21.20 49.96
C PRO A 351 -20.60 22.06 49.17
N SER A 352 -21.79 21.50 48.85
CA SER A 352 -22.91 22.23 48.23
C SER A 352 -23.91 22.82 49.23
N LYS A 353 -23.64 22.68 50.54
CA LYS A 353 -24.45 23.22 51.63
C LYS A 353 -23.59 23.51 52.86
N GLY A 354 -24.03 24.47 53.68
CA GLY A 354 -23.40 24.80 54.96
C GLY A 354 -23.81 26.19 55.46
N PRO A 355 -23.47 26.56 56.71
CA PRO A 355 -23.77 27.88 57.26
C PRO A 355 -22.87 28.97 56.64
N GLU A 356 -23.10 30.22 57.04
CA GLU A 356 -22.19 31.33 56.75
C GLU A 356 -20.75 31.02 57.18
N GLY A 357 -19.77 31.50 56.44
CA GLY A 357 -18.35 31.19 56.66
C GLY A 357 -17.94 29.79 56.20
N THR A 358 -18.82 28.99 55.59
CA THR A 358 -18.42 27.70 54.98
C THR A 358 -17.38 27.94 53.89
N LYS A 359 -16.24 27.24 53.98
CA LYS A 359 -15.25 27.15 52.91
C LYS A 359 -15.81 26.29 51.79
N VAL A 360 -16.03 26.88 50.62
CA VAL A 360 -16.54 26.17 49.45
C VAL A 360 -15.44 26.07 48.41
N THR A 361 -15.21 24.84 47.96
CA THR A 361 -14.34 24.54 46.82
C THR A 361 -15.21 24.43 45.57
N VAL A 362 -14.91 25.25 44.57
CA VAL A 362 -15.53 25.17 43.25
C VAL A 362 -14.56 24.46 42.32
N THR A 363 -14.98 23.33 41.78
CA THR A 363 -14.22 22.57 40.78
C THR A 363 -14.87 22.75 39.42
N GLY A 364 -14.10 23.22 38.44
CA GLY A 364 -14.53 23.31 37.05
C GLY A 364 -14.27 22.00 36.31
N ASP A 365 -15.10 21.70 35.30
CA ASP A 365 -14.78 20.68 34.29
C ASP A 365 -13.67 21.13 33.33
N GLN A 366 -13.38 22.43 33.32
CA GLN A 366 -12.36 23.10 32.53
C GLN A 366 -11.62 24.18 33.34
N TYR A 367 -10.71 24.92 32.69
CA TYR A 367 -9.92 25.95 33.36
C TYR A 367 -10.70 27.25 33.63
N PHE A 368 -10.54 27.79 34.83
CA PHE A 368 -11.01 29.13 35.17
C PHE A 368 -10.10 30.20 34.51
N PRO A 369 -10.65 31.24 33.87
CA PRO A 369 -9.89 32.40 33.40
C PRO A 369 -9.28 33.22 34.55
N THR A 370 -8.03 33.67 34.41
CA THR A 370 -7.34 34.47 35.45
C THR A 370 -8.19 35.65 35.94
N ASN A 371 -8.17 35.89 37.25
CA ASN A 371 -9.00 36.90 37.94
C ASN A 371 -10.52 36.65 37.86
N SER A 372 -10.95 35.41 37.62
CA SER A 372 -12.37 35.07 37.76
C SER A 372 -12.89 35.38 39.17
N LEU A 373 -14.10 35.90 39.23
CA LEU A 373 -14.83 36.16 40.47
C LEU A 373 -15.87 35.05 40.69
N VAL A 374 -16.21 34.78 41.94
CA VAL A 374 -17.37 33.95 42.27
C VAL A 374 -18.57 34.88 42.40
N SER A 375 -19.59 34.71 41.57
CA SER A 375 -20.87 35.39 41.71
C SER A 375 -21.81 34.54 42.56
N PHE A 376 -22.10 34.98 43.79
CA PHE A 376 -23.08 34.38 44.69
C PHE A 376 -24.34 35.25 44.74
N ASN A 377 -25.47 34.74 44.25
CA ASN A 377 -26.72 35.52 44.10
C ASN A 377 -26.52 36.87 43.37
N GLY A 378 -25.63 36.90 42.37
CA GLY A 378 -25.33 38.10 41.60
C GLY A 378 -24.36 39.08 42.27
N LYS A 379 -23.90 38.79 43.49
CA LYS A 379 -22.84 39.55 44.15
C LYS A 379 -21.48 38.91 43.89
N ASP A 380 -20.54 39.72 43.43
CA ASP A 380 -19.17 39.28 43.17
C ASP A 380 -18.40 39.08 44.48
N ILE A 381 -17.71 37.95 44.58
CA ILE A 381 -16.83 37.54 45.67
C ILE A 381 -15.46 37.26 45.06
N THR A 382 -14.44 37.91 45.60
CA THR A 382 -13.05 37.60 45.25
C THR A 382 -12.66 36.24 45.86
N PRO A 383 -12.16 35.28 45.08
CA PRO A 383 -11.62 34.03 45.58
C PRO A 383 -10.55 34.21 46.65
N SER A 384 -10.55 33.36 47.67
CA SER A 384 -9.47 33.28 48.66
C SER A 384 -8.27 32.45 48.19
N ASP A 385 -8.50 31.53 47.26
CA ASP A 385 -7.45 30.79 46.54
C ASP A 385 -7.91 30.54 45.11
N TYR A 386 -6.95 30.55 44.19
CA TYR A 386 -7.17 30.48 42.76
C TYR A 386 -6.18 29.51 42.12
N GLN A 387 -6.71 28.42 41.59
CA GLN A 387 -5.99 27.43 40.78
C GLN A 387 -6.66 27.29 39.41
N ARG A 388 -5.96 26.69 38.44
CA ARG A 388 -6.49 26.55 37.07
C ARG A 388 -7.84 25.83 37.02
N THR A 389 -8.09 24.81 37.84
CA THR A 389 -9.37 24.04 37.86
C THR A 389 -10.10 24.11 39.19
N GLN A 390 -9.58 24.86 40.16
CA GLN A 390 -10.14 24.94 41.51
C GLN A 390 -10.13 26.39 42.01
N ILE A 391 -11.28 26.87 42.49
CA ILE A 391 -11.42 28.17 43.16
C ILE A 391 -11.95 27.92 44.57
N ILE A 392 -11.41 28.64 45.55
CA ILE A 392 -11.92 28.59 46.93
C ILE A 392 -12.53 29.95 47.27
N PHE A 393 -13.70 29.92 47.90
CA PHE A 393 -14.32 31.10 48.50
C PHE A 393 -15.03 30.73 49.80
N TYR A 394 -15.45 31.74 50.56
CA TYR A 394 -16.22 31.56 51.78
C TYR A 394 -17.62 32.14 51.60
N ILE A 395 -18.63 31.46 52.14
CA ILE A 395 -20.01 31.98 52.15
C ILE A 395 -20.06 33.28 52.98
N PRO A 396 -20.44 34.43 52.39
CA PRO A 396 -20.48 35.69 53.12
C PRO A 396 -21.51 35.70 54.25
N ALA A 397 -21.28 36.53 55.27
CA ALA A 397 -22.27 36.76 56.32
C ALA A 397 -23.56 37.38 55.76
N GLY A 398 -24.71 36.99 56.31
CA GLY A 398 -26.04 37.38 55.84
C GLY A 398 -26.47 36.75 54.51
N SER A 399 -25.79 35.69 54.05
CA SER A 399 -26.15 35.03 52.80
C SER A 399 -27.39 34.16 52.95
N VAL A 400 -28.25 34.16 51.94
CA VAL A 400 -29.35 33.21 51.80
C VAL A 400 -29.03 32.18 50.72
N THR A 401 -29.70 31.02 50.76
CA THR A 401 -29.59 29.98 49.71
C THR A 401 -29.72 30.58 48.32
N GLY A 402 -28.87 30.15 47.40
CA GLY A 402 -29.03 30.52 45.99
C GLY A 402 -27.85 30.16 45.11
N SER A 403 -27.79 30.78 43.93
CA SER A 403 -26.94 30.33 42.83
C SER A 403 -25.49 30.80 42.98
N VAL A 404 -24.56 29.89 42.72
CA VAL A 404 -23.12 30.15 42.60
C VAL A 404 -22.74 30.05 41.13
N ALA A 405 -21.98 31.02 40.64
CA ALA A 405 -21.47 31.02 39.27
C ALA A 405 -20.06 31.60 39.23
N ILE A 406 -19.31 31.33 38.18
CA ILE A 406 -18.03 31.97 37.89
C ILE A 406 -18.25 33.10 36.89
N LYS A 407 -17.69 34.25 37.21
CA LYS A 407 -17.75 35.46 36.41
C LYS A 407 -16.36 35.81 35.91
N ASP A 408 -16.21 35.89 34.60
CA ASP A 408 -15.09 36.56 33.96
C ASP A 408 -15.38 38.09 33.95
N PRO A 409 -14.48 38.95 34.46
CA PRO A 409 -14.69 40.40 34.48
C PRO A 409 -14.94 41.04 33.11
N THR A 410 -14.51 40.39 32.03
CA THR A 410 -14.62 40.86 30.64
C THR A 410 -15.79 40.24 29.89
N GLN A 411 -16.15 38.98 30.21
CA GLN A 411 -17.19 38.22 29.48
C GLN A 411 -18.49 38.03 30.27
N GLY A 412 -18.52 38.34 31.56
CA GLY A 412 -19.68 38.11 32.42
C GLY A 412 -19.72 36.68 32.98
N ILE A 413 -20.91 36.12 33.19
CA ILE A 413 -21.04 34.76 33.75
C ILE A 413 -20.65 33.74 32.68
N ILE A 414 -19.68 32.89 33.01
CA ILE A 414 -19.10 31.91 32.08
C ILE A 414 -19.37 30.46 32.49
N SER A 415 -20.11 30.21 33.58
CA SER A 415 -20.36 28.87 34.13
C SER A 415 -21.85 28.53 34.26
N THR A 416 -22.16 27.25 34.53
CA THR A 416 -23.44 26.88 35.15
C THR A 416 -23.63 27.52 36.51
N LYS A 417 -24.88 27.52 36.98
CA LYS A 417 -25.32 28.19 38.20
C LYS A 417 -25.84 27.21 39.27
N PRO A 418 -25.04 26.23 39.76
CA PRO A 418 -25.51 25.33 40.81
C PRO A 418 -25.92 26.10 42.07
N THR A 419 -26.89 25.54 42.79
CA THR A 419 -27.37 26.11 44.06
C THR A 419 -26.46 25.69 45.21
N PHE A 420 -26.08 26.64 46.06
CA PHE A 420 -25.56 26.38 47.38
C PHE A 420 -26.65 26.60 48.43
N THR A 421 -26.88 25.60 49.28
CA THR A 421 -27.89 25.69 50.34
C THR A 421 -27.27 26.24 51.61
N VAL A 422 -27.62 27.48 51.98
CA VAL A 422 -27.20 28.08 53.25
C VAL A 422 -28.05 27.47 54.36
N THR A 423 -27.40 26.74 55.27
CA THR A 423 -28.07 26.20 56.46
C THR A 423 -28.09 27.27 57.57
N GLY A 424 -29.18 27.35 58.33
CA GLY A 424 -29.33 28.33 59.42
C GLY A 424 -28.17 28.32 60.42
N PRO A 425 -28.02 29.39 61.23
CA PRO A 425 -26.91 29.50 62.17
C PRO A 425 -26.84 28.24 63.02
N ILE A 426 -25.62 27.73 63.25
CA ILE A 426 -25.39 26.76 64.31
C ILE A 426 -25.96 27.43 65.56
N ALA A 427 -27.06 26.90 66.11
CA ALA A 427 -27.55 27.36 67.39
C ALA A 427 -26.38 27.17 68.35
N ALA A 428 -25.76 28.29 68.75
CA ALA A 428 -24.81 28.27 69.85
C ALA A 428 -25.60 27.68 71.00
N ASN A 429 -25.25 26.46 71.39
CA ASN A 429 -25.78 25.88 72.60
C ASN A 429 -25.31 26.84 73.70
N VAL A 430 -26.23 27.68 74.17
CA VAL A 430 -25.99 28.58 75.29
C VAL A 430 -25.65 27.66 76.45
N ILE A 431 -24.36 27.56 76.79
CA ILE A 431 -23.96 27.02 78.09
C ILE A 431 -24.47 28.05 79.09
N ASN A 432 -25.67 27.80 79.63
CA ASN A 432 -26.10 28.45 80.86
C ASN A 432 -25.13 27.99 81.95
N VAL A 433 -24.07 28.77 82.17
CA VAL A 433 -23.30 28.69 83.41
C VAL A 433 -24.25 29.19 84.49
N ALA A 434 -24.95 28.26 85.15
CA ALA A 434 -25.65 28.57 86.38
C ALA A 434 -24.61 29.11 87.36
N THR A 435 -24.73 30.39 87.71
CA THR A 435 -24.01 30.99 88.82
C THR A 435 -24.43 30.26 90.08
N ASN A 436 -23.64 29.25 90.47
CA ASN A 436 -23.80 28.60 91.76
C ASN A 436 -23.26 29.59 92.80
N THR A 437 -24.12 30.48 93.28
CA THR A 437 -23.84 31.31 94.45
C THR A 437 -23.58 30.38 95.62
N LEU A 438 -22.32 30.30 96.04
CA LEU A 438 -21.90 29.72 97.31
C LEU A 438 -22.59 30.47 98.45
N GLN A 439 -23.72 29.94 98.92
CA GLN A 439 -24.27 30.35 100.21
C GLN A 439 -23.36 29.79 101.30
N ARG A 440 -22.68 30.71 101.97
CA ARG A 440 -21.89 30.48 103.18
C ARG A 440 -22.83 29.96 104.29
N PRO A 441 -22.53 28.83 104.97
CA PRO A 441 -23.37 28.35 106.07
C PRO A 441 -23.33 29.34 107.24
N ASN A 442 -24.51 29.76 107.71
CA ASN A 442 -24.63 30.56 108.91
C ASN A 442 -24.14 29.78 110.13
N SER A 443 -23.22 30.40 110.85
CA SER A 443 -22.79 30.06 112.20
C SER A 443 -23.93 30.28 113.21
N GLY A 444 -24.21 29.29 114.04
CA GLY A 444 -25.05 29.45 115.23
C GLY A 444 -25.34 28.10 115.89
N GLY A 445 -24.58 27.76 116.92
CA GLY A 445 -24.81 26.61 117.78
C GLY A 445 -25.60 26.93 119.06
N LEU A 446 -25.94 25.86 119.78
CA LEU A 446 -26.52 25.70 121.13
C LEU A 446 -28.01 26.06 121.22
N LEU A 447 -28.91 25.20 121.72
CA LEU A 447 -28.83 24.22 122.82
C LEU A 447 -29.40 22.84 122.46
#